data_AF-A0A522FDT8-F1
#
_entry.id   AF-A0A522FDT8-F1
#
_cell.length_a   1.000
_cell.length_b   1.000
_cell.length_c   1.000
_cell.angle_alpha   90.00
_cell.angle_beta   90.00
_cell.angle_gamma   90.00
#
_symmetry.space_group_name_H-M   'P 1'
#
loop_
_entity.id
_entity.type
_entity.pdbx_description
1 polymer ?
#
loop_
_entity_poly.entity_id
_entity_poly.type
_entity_poly.pdbx_seq_one_letter_code
_entity_poly.pdbx_strand_id
1 'polypeptide(L)'
;MKKIILAASILLMTLTGMSQSKEFAGAMGEALSQYATCKTVDDFQMLGNRFSLIADAEKTEWLPFYYHAYCYILMSFIEQSDAVKRDSYLDVAEKSINKIIALVPNEAEAFVLQSFYFTGRLVINPMERGQQYSMLAGQAVGKALSIEPNNPRAKVIKLQNDMGSAQFFGKDPKEYCPQALELLANWDNYKLKSPLYPAWGKDQVTEIVAGCK
;
A
#
# COMPACT_ATOMS: atom_id res chain seq x y z
N MET A 1 23.13 60.23 6.37
CA MET A 1 21.95 59.34 6.50
C MET A 1 21.87 58.43 5.27
N LYS A 2 21.43 57.17 5.46
CA LYS A 2 21.02 56.19 4.43
C LYS A 2 22.11 55.36 3.71
N LYS A 3 22.90 54.52 4.40
CA LYS A 3 23.49 53.29 3.81
C LYS A 3 23.73 52.14 4.81
N ILE A 4 22.97 52.04 5.91
CA ILE A 4 23.13 50.95 6.89
C ILE A 4 21.79 50.34 7.31
N ILE A 5 20.90 50.10 6.35
CA ILE A 5 19.65 49.36 6.59
C ILE A 5 19.41 48.44 5.40
N LEU A 6 20.22 47.39 5.26
CA LEU A 6 19.91 46.30 4.31
C LEU A 6 20.64 44.99 4.69
N ALA A 7 20.73 44.67 5.99
CA ALA A 7 21.42 43.47 6.46
C ALA A 7 20.68 42.73 7.60
N ALA A 8 19.35 42.92 7.73
CA ALA A 8 18.57 42.38 8.85
C ALA A 8 17.40 41.46 8.44
N SER A 9 17.34 40.99 7.18
CA SER A 9 16.13 40.29 6.67
C SER A 9 16.36 38.84 6.22
N ILE A 10 17.52 38.24 6.45
CA ILE A 10 17.81 36.86 6.02
C ILE A 10 18.40 36.08 7.19
N LEU A 11 17.59 35.84 8.23
CA LEU A 11 17.93 34.87 9.27
C LEU A 11 16.70 34.37 10.05
N LEU A 12 15.65 33.92 9.34
CA LEU A 12 14.45 33.36 9.97
C LEU A 12 13.85 32.12 9.28
N MET A 13 14.59 31.47 8.36
CA MET A 13 14.06 30.33 7.57
C MET A 13 14.55 28.93 7.99
N THR A 14 15.27 28.76 9.10
CA THR A 14 15.89 27.45 9.41
C THR A 14 15.28 26.68 10.58
N LEU A 15 14.18 27.15 11.19
CA LEU A 15 13.56 26.47 12.35
C LEU A 15 12.28 25.68 12.02
N THR A 16 11.78 25.72 10.78
CA THR A 16 10.51 25.03 10.43
C THR A 16 10.67 23.54 10.17
N GLY A 17 11.86 23.06 9.80
CA GLY A 17 12.05 21.65 9.38
C GLY A 17 11.88 20.61 10.49
N MET A 18 12.24 20.94 11.74
CA MET A 18 12.10 20.01 12.87
C MET A 18 10.66 19.93 13.39
N SER A 19 9.93 21.05 13.38
CA SER A 19 8.52 21.10 13.77
C SER A 19 7.69 20.27 12.79
N GLN A 20 7.79 20.58 11.49
CA GLN A 20 7.01 19.93 10.43
C GLN A 20 7.11 18.39 10.47
N SER A 21 8.29 17.85 10.79
CA SER A 21 8.48 16.40 10.93
C SER A 21 7.69 15.77 12.11
N LYS A 22 7.54 16.51 13.22
CA LYS A 22 6.80 16.05 14.41
C LYS A 22 5.29 16.14 14.19
N GLU A 23 4.82 17.23 13.58
CA GLU A 23 3.42 17.37 13.20
C GLU A 23 3.00 16.29 12.19
N PHE A 24 3.82 16.04 11.18
CA PHE A 24 3.63 14.95 10.22
C PHE A 24 3.55 13.58 10.91
N ALA A 25 4.54 13.24 11.74
CA ALA A 25 4.58 11.95 12.42
C ALA A 25 3.38 11.77 13.36
N GLY A 26 2.94 12.83 14.03
CA GLY A 26 1.73 12.82 14.87
C GLY A 26 0.46 12.59 14.06
N ALA A 27 0.27 13.35 12.98
CA ALA A 27 -0.90 13.22 12.10
C ALA A 27 -1.00 11.83 11.46
N MET A 28 0.14 11.30 11.00
CA MET A 28 0.25 9.95 10.44
C MET A 28 -0.01 8.88 11.49
N GLY A 29 0.59 8.98 12.68
CA GLY A 29 0.38 8.01 13.75
C GLY A 29 -1.09 7.93 14.20
N GLU A 30 -1.75 9.07 14.34
CA GLU A 30 -3.18 9.12 14.67
C GLU A 30 -4.05 8.51 13.56
N ALA A 31 -3.77 8.82 12.30
CA ALA A 31 -4.48 8.21 11.17
C ALA A 31 -4.28 6.69 11.12
N LEU A 32 -3.03 6.21 11.26
CA LEU A 32 -2.72 4.78 11.25
C LEU A 32 -3.43 4.00 12.37
N SER A 33 -3.60 4.62 13.54
CA SER A 33 -4.30 3.97 14.65
C SER A 33 -5.78 3.65 14.36
N GLN A 34 -6.41 4.38 13.42
CA GLN A 34 -7.83 4.22 13.09
C GLN A 34 -8.12 2.96 12.27
N TYR A 35 -7.11 2.37 11.61
CA TYR A 35 -7.28 1.10 10.88
C TYR A 35 -7.89 0.01 11.76
N ALA A 36 -7.58 -0.01 13.06
CA ALA A 36 -8.09 -1.01 14.00
C ALA A 36 -9.63 -1.01 14.13
N THR A 37 -10.29 0.08 13.76
CA THR A 37 -11.74 0.23 13.86
C THR A 37 -12.46 0.20 12.50
N CYS A 38 -11.74 0.31 11.38
CA CYS A 38 -12.34 0.33 10.05
C CYS A 38 -12.84 -1.06 9.63
N LYS A 39 -14.10 -1.15 9.17
CA LYS A 39 -14.71 -2.40 8.70
C LYS A 39 -15.51 -2.23 7.41
N THR A 40 -16.04 -1.04 7.17
CA THR A 40 -16.95 -0.74 6.07
C THR A 40 -16.29 0.16 5.03
N VAL A 41 -16.90 0.23 3.84
CA VAL A 41 -16.48 1.18 2.79
C VAL A 41 -16.41 2.61 3.34
N ASP A 42 -17.41 3.03 4.12
CA ASP A 42 -17.47 4.38 4.70
C ASP A 42 -16.32 4.64 5.69
N ASP A 43 -15.97 3.66 6.53
CA ASP A 43 -14.85 3.79 7.45
C ASP A 43 -13.53 4.01 6.69
N PHE A 44 -13.29 3.20 5.66
CA PHE A 44 -12.08 3.30 4.84
C PHE A 44 -12.07 4.55 3.96
N GLN A 45 -13.23 5.03 3.52
CA GLN A 45 -13.37 6.29 2.79
C GLN A 45 -12.97 7.47 3.68
N MET A 46 -13.48 7.53 4.92
CA MET A 46 -13.11 8.58 5.89
C MET A 46 -11.61 8.55 6.19
N LEU A 47 -11.06 7.37 6.47
CA LEU A 47 -9.63 7.20 6.73
C LEU A 47 -8.77 7.56 5.50
N GLY A 48 -9.17 7.14 4.31
CA GLY A 48 -8.54 7.51 3.05
C GLY A 48 -8.50 9.03 2.86
N ASN A 49 -9.62 9.71 3.08
CA ASN A 49 -9.70 11.17 2.99
C ASN A 49 -8.74 11.85 3.97
N ARG A 50 -8.60 11.31 5.19
CA ARG A 50 -7.62 11.81 6.18
C ARG A 50 -6.19 11.67 5.66
N PHE A 51 -5.81 10.54 5.07
CA PHE A 51 -4.50 10.39 4.44
C PHE A 51 -4.31 11.33 3.24
N SER A 52 -5.35 11.58 2.44
CA SER A 52 -5.30 12.55 1.33
C SER A 52 -4.96 13.96 1.84
N LEU A 53 -5.58 14.41 2.94
CA LEU A 53 -5.27 15.72 3.54
C LEU A 53 -3.82 15.81 3.99
N ILE A 54 -3.27 14.75 4.59
CA ILE A 54 -1.86 14.69 4.98
C ILE A 54 -0.97 14.72 3.73
N ALA A 55 -1.33 13.99 2.68
CA ALA A 55 -0.58 13.94 1.43
C ALA A 55 -0.53 15.30 0.70
N ASP A 56 -1.62 16.07 0.77
CA ASP A 56 -1.70 17.41 0.21
C ASP A 56 -0.84 18.43 0.96
N ALA A 57 -0.70 18.26 2.28
CA ALA A 57 0.20 19.06 3.11
C ALA A 57 1.68 18.65 2.90
N GLU A 58 1.96 17.35 2.86
CA GLU A 58 3.31 16.77 2.87
C GLU A 58 3.65 16.11 1.53
N LYS A 59 3.66 16.92 0.46
CA LYS A 59 3.70 16.45 -0.95
C LYS A 59 4.94 15.64 -1.35
N THR A 60 6.00 15.67 -0.55
CA THR A 60 7.24 14.91 -0.74
C THR A 60 7.25 13.60 0.03
N GLU A 61 6.34 13.42 1.00
CA GLU A 61 6.20 12.20 1.77
C GLU A 61 5.31 11.21 1.01
N TRP A 62 5.84 10.03 0.69
CA TRP A 62 5.12 9.04 -0.11
C TRP A 62 4.14 8.19 0.72
N LEU A 63 4.35 8.06 2.03
CA LEU A 63 3.54 7.22 2.92
C LEU A 63 2.07 7.66 3.01
N PRO A 64 1.72 8.96 3.11
CA PRO A 64 0.32 9.40 3.03
C PRO A 64 -0.38 8.94 1.74
N PHE A 65 0.29 9.07 0.59
CA PHE A 65 -0.24 8.58 -0.68
C PHE A 65 -0.39 7.05 -0.67
N TYR A 66 0.53 6.32 -0.04
CA TYR A 66 0.46 4.87 0.10
C TYR A 66 -0.79 4.44 0.85
N TYR A 67 -1.02 4.99 2.04
CA TYR A 67 -2.16 4.60 2.86
C TYR A 67 -3.48 5.09 2.29
N HIS A 68 -3.49 6.24 1.61
CA HIS A 68 -4.63 6.68 0.80
C HIS A 68 -4.98 5.64 -0.27
N ALA A 69 -4.04 5.23 -1.12
CA ALA A 69 -4.29 4.18 -2.11
C ALA A 69 -4.70 2.85 -1.47
N TYR A 70 -4.06 2.45 -0.37
CA TYR A 70 -4.37 1.21 0.32
C TYR A 70 -5.83 1.17 0.80
N CYS A 71 -6.34 2.24 1.42
CA CYS A 71 -7.76 2.33 1.81
C CYS A 71 -8.70 2.11 0.61
N TYR A 72 -8.45 2.78 -0.51
CA TYR A 72 -9.30 2.68 -1.69
C TYR A 72 -9.20 1.32 -2.39
N ILE A 73 -8.03 0.66 -2.35
CA ILE A 73 -7.93 -0.73 -2.79
C ILE A 73 -8.78 -1.62 -1.88
N LEU A 74 -8.66 -1.50 -0.55
CA LEU A 74 -9.48 -2.28 0.40
C LEU A 74 -10.98 -2.07 0.16
N MET A 75 -11.42 -0.84 -0.08
CA MET A 75 -12.82 -0.54 -0.42
C MET A 75 -13.29 -1.31 -1.66
N SER A 76 -12.43 -1.50 -2.67
CA SER A 76 -12.76 -2.31 -3.86
C SER A 76 -12.91 -3.82 -3.58
N PHE A 77 -12.36 -4.32 -2.47
CA PHE A 77 -12.55 -5.71 -2.04
C PHE A 77 -13.73 -5.86 -1.07
N ILE A 78 -14.04 -4.82 -0.30
CA ILE A 78 -15.18 -4.78 0.62
C ILE A 78 -16.49 -4.60 -0.15
N GLU A 79 -16.51 -3.70 -1.13
CA GLU A 79 -17.63 -3.60 -2.07
C GLU A 79 -17.62 -4.81 -3.01
N GLN A 80 -18.67 -5.62 -2.95
CA GLN A 80 -18.80 -6.84 -3.76
C GLN A 80 -19.96 -6.76 -4.76
N SER A 81 -20.89 -5.82 -4.57
CA SER A 81 -22.15 -5.77 -5.31
C SER A 81 -22.08 -4.91 -6.57
N ASP A 82 -21.18 -3.93 -6.62
CA ASP A 82 -21.16 -2.91 -7.68
C ASP A 82 -19.77 -2.79 -8.32
N ALA A 83 -19.61 -3.37 -9.51
CA ALA A 83 -18.37 -3.33 -10.27
C ALA A 83 -17.92 -1.90 -10.63
N VAL A 84 -18.85 -0.99 -10.92
CA VAL A 84 -18.53 0.39 -11.30
C VAL A 84 -17.97 1.16 -10.11
N LYS A 85 -18.56 0.98 -8.92
CA LYS A 85 -18.00 1.56 -7.68
C LYS A 85 -16.62 1.01 -7.37
N ARG A 86 -16.44 -0.30 -7.45
CA ARG A 86 -15.13 -0.94 -7.22
C ARG A 86 -14.06 -0.36 -8.15
N ASP A 87 -14.37 -0.20 -9.43
CA ASP A 87 -13.46 0.43 -10.39
C ASP A 87 -13.18 1.89 -10.05
N SER A 88 -14.20 2.67 -9.64
CA SER A 88 -14.01 4.07 -9.25
C SER A 88 -13.08 4.23 -8.03
N TYR A 89 -13.10 3.28 -7.08
CA TYR A 89 -12.17 3.30 -5.96
C TYR A 89 -10.74 3.03 -6.43
N LEU A 90 -10.58 2.08 -7.35
CA LEU A 90 -9.29 1.76 -7.94
C LEU A 90 -8.75 2.93 -8.80
N ASP A 91 -9.61 3.71 -9.47
CA ASP A 91 -9.21 4.94 -10.19
C ASP A 91 -8.59 5.98 -9.23
N VAL A 92 -9.10 6.08 -8.00
CA VAL A 92 -8.54 6.96 -6.96
C VAL A 92 -7.19 6.42 -6.46
N ALA A 93 -7.11 5.12 -6.20
CA ALA A 93 -5.88 4.48 -5.76
C ALA A 93 -4.74 4.64 -6.79
N GLU A 94 -5.04 4.48 -8.09
CA GLU A 94 -4.07 4.59 -9.18
C GLU A 94 -3.35 5.94 -9.21
N LYS A 95 -4.07 7.05 -9.00
CA LYS A 95 -3.49 8.40 -8.94
C LYS A 95 -2.41 8.50 -7.85
N SER A 96 -2.69 7.91 -6.69
CA SER A 96 -1.76 7.93 -5.56
C SER A 96 -0.57 6.99 -5.82
N ILE A 97 -0.80 5.81 -6.39
CA ILE A 97 0.27 4.87 -6.78
C ILE A 97 1.22 5.50 -7.78
N ASN A 98 0.70 6.17 -8.82
CA ASN A 98 1.52 6.87 -9.80
C ASN A 98 2.37 7.98 -9.15
N LYS A 99 1.82 8.71 -8.18
CA LYS A 99 2.56 9.70 -7.40
C LYS A 99 3.66 9.07 -6.56
N ILE A 100 3.39 7.96 -5.87
CA ILE A 100 4.37 7.22 -5.08
C ILE A 100 5.53 6.76 -5.96
N ILE A 101 5.25 6.10 -7.09
CA ILE A 101 6.28 5.59 -8.00
C ILE A 101 7.17 6.72 -8.53
N ALA A 102 6.59 7.89 -8.82
CA ALA A 102 7.36 9.07 -9.22
C ALA A 102 8.25 9.63 -8.10
N LEU A 103 7.79 9.58 -6.83
CA LEU A 103 8.55 10.05 -5.66
C LEU A 103 9.65 9.06 -5.24
N VAL A 104 9.35 7.77 -5.26
CA VAL A 104 10.20 6.69 -4.71
C VAL A 104 10.30 5.49 -5.66
N PRO A 105 10.92 5.65 -6.86
CA PRO A 105 10.96 4.62 -7.89
C PRO A 105 11.74 3.34 -7.52
N ASN A 106 12.48 3.37 -6.41
CA ASN A 106 13.25 2.25 -5.87
C ASN A 106 12.70 1.74 -4.53
N GLU A 107 11.46 2.07 -4.18
CA GLU A 107 10.80 1.54 -2.98
C GLU A 107 9.94 0.31 -3.33
N ALA A 108 10.22 -0.83 -2.71
CA ALA A 108 9.54 -2.09 -2.97
C ALA A 108 8.04 -2.00 -2.64
N GLU A 109 7.67 -1.31 -1.55
CA GLU A 109 6.27 -1.13 -1.14
C GLU A 109 5.41 -0.44 -2.21
N ALA A 110 5.99 0.46 -3.01
CA ALA A 110 5.27 1.09 -4.11
C ALA A 110 4.78 0.06 -5.13
N PHE A 111 5.63 -0.92 -5.44
CA PHE A 111 5.32 -1.98 -6.38
C PHE A 111 4.49 -3.12 -5.76
N VAL A 112 4.59 -3.35 -4.45
CA VAL A 112 3.65 -4.21 -3.70
C VAL A 112 2.24 -3.67 -3.83
N LEU A 113 2.05 -2.37 -3.55
CA LEU A 113 0.74 -1.72 -3.62
C LEU A 113 0.21 -1.68 -5.07
N GLN A 114 1.10 -1.44 -6.05
CA GLN A 114 0.74 -1.51 -7.46
C GLN A 114 0.27 -2.91 -7.88
N SER A 115 0.95 -3.97 -7.41
CA SER A 115 0.50 -5.34 -7.66
C SER A 115 -0.88 -5.60 -7.05
N PHE A 116 -1.11 -5.15 -5.81
CA PHE A 116 -2.39 -5.29 -5.14
C PHE A 116 -3.52 -4.53 -5.87
N TYR A 117 -3.24 -3.33 -6.37
CA TYR A 117 -4.14 -2.58 -7.25
C TYR A 117 -4.51 -3.35 -8.51
N PHE A 118 -3.54 -3.93 -9.21
CA PHE A 118 -3.81 -4.73 -10.40
C PHE A 118 -4.61 -6.00 -10.09
N THR A 119 -4.34 -6.66 -8.96
CA THR A 119 -5.18 -7.77 -8.48
C THR A 119 -6.62 -7.29 -8.24
N GLY A 120 -6.82 -6.11 -7.64
CA GLY A 120 -8.14 -5.49 -7.49
C GLY A 120 -8.89 -5.32 -8.82
N ARG A 121 -8.21 -4.77 -9.84
CA ARG A 121 -8.78 -4.61 -11.19
C ARG A 121 -9.15 -5.93 -11.83
N LEU A 122 -8.32 -6.96 -11.64
CA LEU A 122 -8.53 -8.30 -12.16
C LEU A 122 -9.80 -8.92 -11.60
N VAL A 123 -9.94 -8.92 -10.27
CA VAL A 123 -11.03 -9.65 -9.59
C VAL A 123 -12.41 -9.04 -9.82
N ILE A 124 -12.49 -7.82 -10.36
CA ILE A 124 -13.76 -7.19 -10.76
C ILE A 124 -14.35 -7.89 -11.99
N ASN A 125 -13.53 -8.23 -12.99
CA ASN A 125 -13.98 -8.94 -14.19
C ASN A 125 -12.90 -9.92 -14.66
N PRO A 126 -12.74 -11.08 -13.98
CA PRO A 126 -11.64 -12.02 -14.27
C PRO A 126 -11.64 -12.56 -15.70
N MET A 127 -12.81 -12.69 -16.34
CA MET A 127 -12.92 -13.22 -17.70
C MET A 127 -12.29 -12.30 -18.73
N GLU A 128 -12.56 -11.00 -18.65
CA GLU A 128 -12.03 -10.02 -19.61
C GLU A 128 -10.65 -9.48 -19.20
N ARG A 129 -10.41 -9.36 -17.88
CA ARG A 129 -9.24 -8.67 -17.31
C ARG A 129 -8.15 -9.62 -16.85
N GLY A 130 -8.44 -10.92 -16.73
CA GLY A 130 -7.55 -11.93 -16.16
C GLY A 130 -6.15 -11.92 -16.76
N GLN A 131 -6.03 -12.07 -18.07
CA GLN A 131 -4.73 -12.15 -18.73
C GLN A 131 -3.89 -10.88 -18.55
N GLN A 132 -4.47 -9.72 -18.85
CA GLN A 132 -3.76 -8.44 -18.78
C GLN A 132 -3.31 -8.15 -17.34
N TYR A 133 -4.25 -8.18 -16.39
CA TYR A 133 -3.95 -7.75 -15.04
C TYR A 133 -3.16 -8.80 -14.24
N SER A 134 -3.22 -10.09 -14.59
CA SER A 134 -2.32 -11.10 -14.00
C SER A 134 -0.87 -10.82 -14.37
N MET A 135 -0.62 -10.49 -15.64
CA MET A 135 0.72 -10.15 -16.12
C MET A 135 1.24 -8.89 -15.42
N LEU A 136 0.41 -7.83 -15.33
CA LEU A 136 0.79 -6.58 -14.67
C LEU A 136 1.03 -6.76 -13.16
N ALA A 137 0.15 -7.49 -12.46
CA ALA A 137 0.32 -7.81 -11.05
C ALA A 137 1.60 -8.61 -10.80
N GLY A 138 1.88 -9.61 -11.64
CA GLY A 138 3.09 -10.42 -11.60
C GLY A 138 4.37 -9.62 -11.84
N GLN A 139 4.37 -8.70 -12.82
CA GLN A 139 5.49 -7.81 -13.08
C GLN A 139 5.76 -6.88 -11.89
N ALA A 140 4.71 -6.28 -11.33
CA ALA A 140 4.84 -5.37 -10.18
C ALA A 140 5.39 -6.09 -8.94
N VAL A 141 4.85 -7.26 -8.57
CA VAL A 141 5.37 -8.01 -7.41
C VAL A 141 6.77 -8.57 -7.66
N GLY A 142 7.08 -8.96 -8.91
CA GLY A 142 8.43 -9.34 -9.31
C GLY A 142 9.42 -8.18 -9.15
N LYS A 143 9.02 -6.96 -9.53
CA LYS A 143 9.82 -5.75 -9.30
C LYS A 143 10.03 -5.48 -7.81
N ALA A 144 8.98 -5.58 -7.00
CA ALA A 144 9.08 -5.43 -5.53
C ALA A 144 10.10 -6.41 -4.93
N LEU A 145 10.01 -7.69 -5.30
CA LEU A 145 10.92 -8.74 -4.83
C LEU A 145 12.35 -8.59 -5.38
N SER A 146 12.52 -7.95 -6.55
CA SER A 146 13.87 -7.62 -7.06
C SER A 146 14.55 -6.51 -6.26
N ILE A 147 13.77 -5.56 -5.71
CA ILE A 147 14.26 -4.47 -4.87
C ILE A 147 14.52 -4.99 -3.45
N GLU A 148 13.56 -5.74 -2.90
CA GLU A 148 13.59 -6.21 -1.52
C GLU A 148 13.09 -7.67 -1.45
N PRO A 149 13.98 -8.66 -1.69
CA PRO A 149 13.60 -10.08 -1.75
C PRO A 149 12.94 -10.63 -0.48
N ASN A 150 13.19 -9.99 0.67
CA ASN A 150 12.68 -10.39 1.97
C ASN A 150 11.43 -9.60 2.40
N ASN A 151 10.87 -8.76 1.53
CA ASN A 151 9.67 -7.99 1.85
C ASN A 151 8.47 -8.95 2.08
N PRO A 152 7.89 -8.99 3.30
CA PRO A 152 6.85 -9.96 3.62
C PRO A 152 5.56 -9.70 2.84
N ARG A 153 5.17 -8.43 2.64
CA ARG A 153 3.94 -8.06 1.90
C ARG A 153 4.06 -8.41 0.41
N ALA A 154 5.24 -8.22 -0.19
CA ALA A 154 5.50 -8.70 -1.55
C ALA A 154 5.30 -10.22 -1.66
N LYS A 155 5.80 -10.98 -0.67
CA LYS A 155 5.59 -12.43 -0.60
C LYS A 155 4.12 -12.80 -0.39
N VAL A 156 3.36 -12.05 0.42
CA VAL A 156 1.90 -12.26 0.59
C VAL A 156 1.16 -12.08 -0.72
N ILE A 157 1.36 -10.95 -1.40
CA ILE A 157 0.66 -10.65 -2.66
C ILE A 157 1.02 -11.69 -3.72
N LYS A 158 2.29 -12.10 -3.80
CA LYS A 158 2.71 -13.18 -4.69
C LYS A 158 1.99 -14.49 -4.37
N LEU A 159 1.99 -14.89 -3.10
CA LEU A 159 1.33 -16.12 -2.63
C LEU A 159 -0.16 -16.13 -2.96
N GLN A 160 -0.87 -15.02 -2.69
CA GLN A 160 -2.29 -14.88 -3.01
C GLN A 160 -2.56 -14.96 -4.52
N ASN A 161 -1.75 -14.29 -5.34
CA ASN A 161 -1.88 -14.34 -6.79
C ASN A 161 -1.60 -15.75 -7.35
N ASP A 162 -0.58 -16.43 -6.83
CA ASP A 162 -0.23 -17.79 -7.24
C ASP A 162 -1.32 -18.79 -6.85
N MET A 163 -1.85 -18.69 -5.63
CA MET A 163 -2.96 -19.53 -5.15
C MET A 163 -4.25 -19.26 -5.94
N GLY A 164 -4.58 -17.98 -6.16
CA GLY A 164 -5.78 -17.58 -6.91
C GLY A 164 -5.72 -17.98 -8.39
N SER A 165 -4.52 -18.11 -8.96
CA SER A 165 -4.33 -18.54 -10.34
C SER A 165 -4.16 -20.07 -10.50
N ALA A 166 -3.93 -20.80 -9.41
CA ALA A 166 -3.58 -22.23 -9.43
C ALA A 166 -4.58 -23.09 -10.23
N GLN A 167 -5.87 -22.85 -10.05
CA GLN A 167 -6.94 -23.62 -10.70
C GLN A 167 -6.93 -23.44 -12.23
N PHE A 168 -6.56 -22.27 -12.74
CA PHE A 168 -6.43 -22.03 -14.18
C PHE A 168 -5.30 -22.84 -14.82
N PHE A 169 -4.34 -23.31 -14.01
CA PHE A 169 -3.25 -24.19 -14.42
C PHE A 169 -3.46 -25.65 -13.99
N GLY A 170 -4.66 -26.01 -13.53
CA GLY A 170 -4.98 -27.36 -13.08
C GLY A 170 -4.26 -27.80 -11.80
N LYS A 171 -3.80 -26.85 -10.98
CA LYS A 171 -3.12 -27.11 -9.70
C LYS A 171 -4.06 -26.90 -8.52
N ASP A 172 -3.82 -27.64 -7.43
CA ASP A 172 -4.51 -27.41 -6.16
C ASP A 172 -3.88 -26.18 -5.46
N PRO A 173 -4.65 -25.14 -5.09
CA PRO A 173 -4.14 -24.04 -4.27
C PRO A 173 -3.43 -24.50 -2.98
N LYS A 174 -3.78 -25.66 -2.43
CA LYS A 174 -3.12 -26.23 -1.24
C LYS A 174 -1.66 -26.61 -1.47
N GLU A 175 -1.19 -26.73 -2.71
CA GLU A 175 0.24 -26.91 -3.02
C GLU A 175 1.11 -25.76 -2.48
N TYR A 176 0.52 -24.58 -2.26
CA TYR A 176 1.22 -23.40 -1.73
C TYR A 176 1.23 -23.33 -0.19
N CYS A 177 0.55 -24.25 0.50
CA CYS A 177 0.50 -24.29 1.97
C CYS A 177 1.88 -24.32 2.66
N PRO A 178 2.88 -25.09 2.19
CA PRO A 178 4.23 -25.03 2.75
C PRO A 178 4.84 -23.63 2.68
N GLN A 179 4.62 -22.90 1.57
CA GLN A 179 5.14 -21.54 1.40
C GLN A 179 4.43 -20.55 2.34
N ALA A 180 3.12 -20.72 2.56
CA ALA A 180 2.36 -19.91 3.51
C ALA A 180 2.85 -20.11 4.96
N LEU A 181 3.09 -21.37 5.35
CA LEU A 181 3.63 -21.71 6.68
C LEU A 181 5.02 -21.12 6.89
N GLU A 182 5.90 -21.25 5.90
CA GLU A 182 7.25 -20.68 5.95
C GLU A 182 7.21 -19.15 6.04
N LEU A 183 6.35 -18.50 5.26
CA LEU A 183 6.19 -17.04 5.30
C LEU A 183 5.71 -16.56 6.66
N LEU A 184 4.73 -17.23 7.27
CA LEU A 184 4.23 -16.89 8.59
C LEU A 184 5.29 -17.08 9.67
N ALA A 185 6.02 -18.20 9.64
CA ALA A 185 7.08 -18.51 10.60
C ALA A 185 8.22 -17.48 10.56
N ASN A 186 8.49 -16.89 9.40
CA ASN A 186 9.54 -15.90 9.20
C ASN A 186 9.04 -14.44 9.20
N TRP A 187 7.77 -14.20 9.47
CA TRP A 187 7.16 -12.86 9.33
C TRP A 187 7.90 -11.80 10.15
N ASP A 188 8.21 -12.13 11.40
CA ASP A 188 8.80 -11.20 12.37
C ASP A 188 10.31 -11.00 12.17
N ASN A 189 10.93 -11.70 11.21
CA ASN A 189 12.32 -11.46 10.82
C ASN A 189 12.49 -10.16 10.01
N TYR A 190 11.39 -9.63 9.45
CA TYR A 190 11.41 -8.39 8.70
C TYR A 190 11.44 -7.17 9.64
N LYS A 191 12.52 -6.39 9.58
CA LYS A 191 12.64 -5.13 10.33
C LYS A 191 12.01 -3.99 9.54
N LEU A 192 10.98 -3.35 10.10
CA LEU A 192 10.38 -2.15 9.52
C LEU A 192 11.40 -1.02 9.42
N LYS A 193 11.36 -0.27 8.31
CA LYS A 193 12.27 0.87 8.06
C LYS A 193 11.93 2.09 8.91
N SER A 194 10.68 2.21 9.36
CA SER A 194 10.22 3.25 10.29
C SER A 194 8.93 2.82 11.01
N PRO A 195 8.51 3.51 12.09
CA PRO A 195 7.23 3.24 12.75
C PRO A 195 5.99 3.50 11.89
N LEU A 196 6.12 4.34 10.86
CA LEU A 196 5.04 4.66 9.92
C LEU A 196 5.03 3.73 8.70
N TYR A 197 5.99 2.80 8.63
CA TYR A 197 6.16 1.92 7.49
C TYR A 197 5.04 0.88 7.44
N PRO A 198 4.60 0.44 6.24
CA PRO A 198 3.51 -0.52 6.12
C PRO A 198 3.77 -1.81 6.90
N ALA A 199 2.78 -2.24 7.69
CA ALA A 199 2.88 -3.40 8.58
C ALA A 199 1.71 -4.39 8.42
N TRP A 200 0.86 -4.21 7.41
CA TRP A 200 -0.25 -5.12 7.10
C TRP A 200 0.24 -6.45 6.51
N GLY A 201 -0.68 -7.43 6.43
CA GLY A 201 -0.49 -8.69 5.69
C GLY A 201 -0.26 -9.92 6.56
N LYS A 202 0.10 -9.78 7.85
CA LYS A 202 0.32 -10.93 8.74
C LYS A 202 -0.95 -11.75 8.92
N ASP A 203 -2.07 -11.07 9.11
CA ASP A 203 -3.38 -11.70 9.28
C ASP A 203 -3.79 -12.45 8.00
N GLN A 204 -3.50 -11.90 6.83
CA GLN A 204 -3.79 -12.54 5.54
C GLN A 204 -3.03 -13.87 5.39
N VAL A 205 -1.74 -13.92 5.75
CA VAL A 205 -0.99 -15.19 5.73
C VAL A 205 -1.50 -16.15 6.79
N THR A 206 -1.89 -15.64 7.96
CA THR A 206 -2.47 -16.45 9.04
C THR A 206 -3.77 -17.12 8.59
N GLU A 207 -4.63 -16.40 7.88
CA GLU A 207 -5.86 -16.93 7.28
C GLU A 207 -5.57 -18.01 6.22
N ILE A 208 -4.59 -17.77 5.34
CA ILE A 208 -4.14 -18.77 4.36
C ILE A 208 -3.69 -20.05 5.07
N VAL A 209 -2.84 -19.93 6.09
CA VAL A 209 -2.35 -21.06 6.90
C VAL A 209 -3.49 -21.78 7.62
N ALA A 210 -4.52 -21.06 8.08
CA ALA A 210 -5.69 -21.67 8.70
C ALA A 210 -6.47 -22.53 7.69
N GLY A 211 -6.59 -22.10 6.43
CA GLY A 211 -7.23 -22.85 5.35
C GLY A 211 -6.43 -24.05 4.82
N CYS A 212 -5.16 -24.18 5.22
CA CYS A 212 -4.32 -25.33 4.89
C CYS A 212 -4.56 -26.56 5.78
N LYS A 213 -5.24 -26.36 6.91
CA LYS A 213 -5.55 -27.41 7.88
C LYS A 213 -6.77 -28.22 7.50
#